data_AF-A0A2U1ZX73-F1
#
_entry.id   AF-A0A2U1ZX73-F1
#
_cell.length_a   1.000
_cell.length_b   1.000
_cell.length_c   1.000
_cell.angle_alpha   90.00
_cell.angle_beta   90.00
_cell.angle_gamma   90.00
#
_symmetry.space_group_name_H-M   'P 1'
#
loop_
_entity.id
_entity.type
_entity.pdbx_description
1 polymer ?
#
loop_
_entity_poly.entity_id
_entity_poly.type
_entity_poly.pdbx_seq_one_letter_code
_entity_poly.pdbx_strand_id
1 'polypeptide(L)' 'MGLDDKLDAKTDTAGGKLKETAGKVTDNERLEAEGRGDQAQGGLKDAAEDAKDAARKVGDSIKDAFKKD' A
#
# COMPACT_ATOMS: atom_id res chain seq x y z
N MET A 1 15.78 -3.40 0.90
CA MET A 1 14.38 -3.86 0.83
C MET A 1 14.35 -5.14 0.02
N GLY A 2 14.35 -6.27 0.74
CA GLY A 2 14.47 -7.62 0.19
C GLY A 2 13.13 -8.16 -0.30
N LEU A 3 13.17 -9.31 -0.96
CA LEU A 3 12.00 -9.97 -1.56
C LEU A 3 10.78 -10.07 -0.65
N ASP A 4 10.96 -10.17 0.67
CA ASP A 4 9.90 -10.16 1.68
C ASP A 4 8.95 -8.96 1.55
N ASP A 5 9.44 -7.76 1.30
CA ASP A 5 8.62 -6.54 1.25
C ASP A 5 7.72 -6.51 -0.01
N LYS A 6 8.25 -7.01 -1.13
CA LYS A 6 7.51 -7.16 -2.39
C LYS A 6 6.57 -8.37 -2.37
N LEU A 7 6.94 -9.41 -1.63
CA LEU A 7 6.10 -10.57 -1.41
C LEU A 7 4.93 -10.18 -0.53
N ASP A 8 5.15 -9.53 0.61
CA ASP A 8 4.10 -9.12 1.56
C ASP A 8 3.03 -8.26 0.86
N ALA A 9 3.44 -7.23 0.11
CA ALA A 9 2.53 -6.40 -0.68
C ALA A 9 1.72 -7.18 -1.73
N LYS A 10 2.36 -8.15 -2.40
CA LYS A 10 1.68 -9.06 -3.35
C LYS A 10 0.77 -10.07 -2.64
N THR A 11 1.14 -10.50 -1.43
CA THR A 11 0.42 -11.50 -0.64
C THR A 11 -0.84 -10.89 -0.04
N ASP A 12 -0.76 -9.65 0.42
CA ASP A 12 -1.91 -8.87 0.90
C ASP A 12 -2.91 -8.61 -0.25
N THR A 13 -2.40 -8.23 -1.43
CA THR A 13 -3.23 -8.05 -2.64
C THR A 13 -3.86 -9.38 -3.10
N ALA A 14 -3.11 -10.48 -3.05
CA ALA A 14 -3.60 -11.81 -3.42
C ALA A 14 -4.63 -12.34 -2.40
N GLY A 15 -4.38 -12.13 -1.11
CA GLY A 15 -5.27 -12.48 -0.01
C GLY A 15 -6.58 -11.69 -0.07
N GLY A 16 -6.51 -10.38 -0.33
CA GLY A 16 -7.69 -9.53 -0.52
C GLY A 16 -8.56 -9.98 -1.69
N LYS A 17 -7.94 -10.30 -2.86
CA LYS A 17 -8.68 -10.87 -4.00
C LYS A 17 -9.28 -12.24 -3.68
N LEU A 18 -8.57 -13.08 -2.95
CA LEU A 18 -9.07 -14.39 -2.51
C LEU A 18 -10.27 -14.23 -1.57
N LYS A 19 -10.20 -13.35 -0.58
CA LYS A 19 -11.32 -13.02 0.32
C LYS A 19 -12.51 -12.44 -0.45
N GLU A 20 -12.28 -11.54 -1.41
CA GLU A 20 -13.34 -10.99 -2.26
C GLU A 20 -14.04 -12.09 -3.06
N THR A 21 -13.25 -12.95 -3.70
CA THR A 21 -13.78 -14.03 -4.54
C THR A 21 -14.51 -15.07 -3.68
N ALA A 22 -13.93 -15.46 -2.55
CA ALA A 22 -14.57 -16.37 -1.61
C ALA A 22 -15.86 -15.79 -1.03
N GLY A 23 -15.87 -14.50 -0.68
CA GLY A 23 -17.04 -13.75 -0.22
C GLY A 23 -18.16 -13.73 -1.24
N LYS A 24 -17.86 -13.45 -2.52
CA LYS A 24 -18.84 -13.52 -3.62
C LYS A 24 -19.39 -14.93 -3.84
N VAL A 25 -18.53 -15.95 -3.76
CA VAL A 25 -18.94 -17.34 -4.00
C VAL A 25 -19.79 -17.88 -2.85
N THR A 26 -19.49 -17.49 -1.61
CA THR A 26 -20.20 -17.97 -0.42
C THR A 26 -21.29 -17.01 0.06
N ASP A 27 -21.59 -15.96 -0.70
CA ASP A 27 -22.55 -14.90 -0.35
C ASP A 27 -22.29 -14.28 1.04
N ASN A 28 -21.01 -14.07 1.36
CA ASN A 28 -20.55 -13.53 2.63
C ASN A 28 -19.97 -12.13 2.45
N GLU A 29 -20.82 -11.14 2.71
CA GLU A 29 -20.50 -9.71 2.61
C GLU A 29 -19.29 -9.30 3.45
N ARG A 30 -19.00 -9.99 4.57
CA ARG A 30 -17.83 -9.67 5.41
C ARG A 30 -16.52 -10.01 4.72
N LEU A 31 -16.44 -11.18 4.08
CA LEU A 31 -15.26 -11.60 3.32
C LEU A 31 -15.06 -10.71 2.07
N GLU A 32 -16.17 -10.32 1.41
CA GLU A 32 -16.10 -9.38 0.29
C GLU A 32 -15.57 -8.01 0.73
N ALA A 33 -16.10 -7.47 1.84
CA ALA A 33 -15.72 -6.18 2.37
C ALA A 33 -14.27 -6.16 2.88
N GLU A 34 -13.81 -7.22 3.56
CA GLU A 34 -12.39 -7.36 3.93
C GLU A 34 -11.50 -7.36 2.69
N GLY A 35 -11.85 -8.14 1.67
CA GLY A 35 -11.07 -8.22 0.44
C GLY A 35 -10.91 -6.87 -0.27
N ARG A 36 -12.01 -6.10 -0.38
CA ARG A 36 -11.98 -4.75 -0.95
C ARG A 36 -11.25 -3.75 -0.05
N GLY A 37 -11.39 -3.90 1.27
CA GLY A 37 -10.70 -3.06 2.26
C GLY A 37 -9.18 -3.21 2.19
N ASP A 38 -8.69 -4.45 2.18
CA ASP A 38 -7.26 -4.78 2.04
C ASP A 38 -6.68 -4.18 0.74
N GLN A 39 -7.40 -4.31 -0.39
CA GLN A 39 -6.98 -3.71 -1.66
C GLN A 39 -6.94 -2.18 -1.65
N ALA A 40 -7.97 -1.54 -1.07
CA ALA A 40 -8.03 -0.09 -0.98
C ALA A 40 -6.90 0.45 -0.08
N GLN A 41 -6.63 -0.23 1.02
CA GLN A 41 -5.60 0.15 1.98
C GLN A 41 -4.19 -0.02 1.40
N GLY A 42 -3.96 -1.09 0.62
CA GLY A 42 -2.71 -1.29 -0.11
C GLY A 42 -2.44 -0.17 -1.13
N GLY A 43 -3.42 0.15 -1.97
CA GLY A 43 -3.28 1.24 -2.95
C GLY A 43 -3.08 2.62 -2.32
N LEU A 44 -3.71 2.87 -1.16
CA LEU A 44 -3.51 4.10 -0.38
C LEU A 44 -2.11 4.17 0.24
N LYS A 45 -1.58 3.05 0.75
CA LYS A 45 -0.23 2.98 1.30
C LYS A 45 0.82 3.24 0.23
N ASP A 46 0.73 2.58 -0.93
CA ASP A 46 1.65 2.80 -2.05
C ASP A 46 1.65 4.27 -2.49
N ALA A 47 0.47 4.85 -2.73
CA ALA A 47 0.36 6.25 -3.14
C ALA A 47 0.88 7.22 -2.06
N ALA A 48 0.64 6.91 -0.78
CA ALA A 48 1.14 7.71 0.33
C ALA A 48 2.66 7.59 0.50
N GLU A 49 3.24 6.41 0.30
CA GLU A 49 4.69 6.20 0.34
C GLU A 49 5.38 6.92 -0.81
N ASP A 50 4.87 6.82 -2.03
CA ASP A 50 5.43 7.53 -3.20
C ASP A 50 5.38 9.06 -2.99
N ALA A 51 4.25 9.58 -2.52
CA ALA A 51 4.11 11.00 -2.19
C ALA A 51 5.06 11.44 -1.07
N LYS A 52 5.24 10.60 -0.04
CA LYS A 52 6.12 10.87 1.10
C LYS A 52 7.60 10.80 0.71
N ASP A 53 7.98 9.90 -0.19
CA ASP A 53 9.34 9.82 -0.73
C ASP A 53 9.69 11.04 -1.57
N ALA A 54 8.80 11.44 -2.48
CA ALA A 54 8.95 12.66 -3.27
C ALA A 54 9.05 13.92 -2.38
N ALA A 55 8.16 14.03 -1.38
CA ALA A 55 8.18 15.13 -0.42
C ALA A 55 9.46 15.13 0.43
N ARG A 56 9.93 13.96 0.87
CA ARG A 56 11.23 13.84 1.56
C ARG A 56 12.37 14.30 0.69
N LYS A 57 12.43 13.88 -0.57
CA LYS A 57 13.51 14.24 -1.50
C LYS A 57 13.58 15.75 -1.78
N VAL A 58 12.41 16.38 -1.94
CA VAL A 58 12.29 17.83 -2.10
C VAL A 58 12.66 18.55 -0.80
N GLY A 59 12.13 18.11 0.34
CA GLY A 59 12.42 18.70 1.65
C GLY A 59 13.90 18.58 2.03
N ASP A 60 14.53 17.45 1.72
CA ASP A 60 15.96 17.21 1.94
C ASP A 60 16.81 18.12 1.05
N SER A 61 16.45 18.29 -0.23
CA SER A 61 17.14 19.22 -1.15
C SER A 61 17.04 20.68 -0.68
N ILE A 62 15.87 21.09 -0.18
CA ILE A 62 15.66 22.43 0.38
C ILE A 62 16.46 22.59 1.67
N LYS A 63 16.47 21.57 2.54
CA LYS A 63 17.21 21.59 3.80
C LYS A 63 18.73 21.62 3.60
N ASP A 64 19.25 20.88 2.62
CA ASP A 64 20.67 20.89 2.28
C ASP A 64 21.11 22.25 1.71
N ALA A 65 20.27 22.85 0.86
CA ALA A 65 20.49 24.21 0.35
C ALA A 65 20.47 25.27 1.46
N PHE A 66 19.60 25.12 2.48
CA PHE A 66 19.49 26.07 3.59
C PHE A 66 20.51 25.86 4.72
N LYS A 67 21.10 24.67 4.85
CA LYS A 67 22.08 24.35 5.92
C LYS A 67 23.53 24.58 5.49
N LYS A 68 23.74 24.99 4.24
CA LYS A 68 25.06 25.25 3.65
C LYS A 68 25.47 26.73 3.71
N ASP A 69 24.59 27.60 4.20
CA ASP A 69 24.85 28.95 4.70
C ASP A 69 25.08 28.91 6.23
#